data_AF-E4KLQ7-F1
#
_entry.id   AF-E4KLQ7-F1
#
_cell.length_a   1.000
_cell.length_b   1.000
_cell.length_c   1.000
_cell.angle_alpha   90.00
_cell.angle_beta   90.00
_cell.angle_gamma   90.00
#
_symmetry.space_group_name_H-M   'P 1'
#
loop_
_entity.id
_entity.type
_entity.pdbx_description
1 polymer ?
#
loop_
_entity_poly.entity_id
_entity_poly.type
_entity_poly.pdbx_seq_one_letter_code
_entity_poly.pdbx_strand_id
1 'polypeptide(L)'
;MIEKPNRKLSQAEAKRWHHYEKLTKELQSQGYQDKVILIDVKMANILAALFSILLIVVVASLYLWLYPIRELDITFNFLDSLIFIILVLALTIFHELVHGSTWALFSPRGWSDIEFGFIWKYLTPYCSCKAPLTKRAYIIGG
;
A
#
# COMPACT_ATOMS: atom_id res chain seq x y z
N MET A 1 11.01 21.29 3.41
CA MET A 1 11.88 20.10 3.24
C MET A 1 11.63 19.12 4.38
N ILE A 2 11.63 17.81 4.11
CA ILE A 2 11.48 16.78 5.15
C ILE A 2 12.84 16.60 5.82
N GLU A 3 12.88 16.64 7.15
CA GLU A 3 14.10 16.31 7.89
C GLU A 3 14.39 14.82 7.85
N LYS A 4 15.68 14.47 7.81
CA LYS A 4 16.10 13.07 7.83
C LYS A 4 15.57 12.39 9.10
N PRO A 5 14.99 11.18 9.00
CA PRO A 5 14.48 10.48 10.17
C PRO A 5 15.55 10.32 11.26
N ASN A 6 15.20 10.61 12.51
CA ASN A 6 16.08 10.47 13.68
C ASN A 6 16.23 8.99 14.13
N ARG A 7 16.45 8.10 13.16
CA ARG A 7 16.69 6.66 13.36
C ARG A 7 17.70 6.17 12.32
N LYS A 8 18.39 5.07 12.63
CA LYS A 8 19.26 4.41 11.66
C LYS A 8 18.42 3.87 10.50
N LEU A 9 18.74 4.30 9.28
CA LEU A 9 18.11 3.83 8.05
C LEU A 9 18.77 2.52 7.59
N SER A 10 17.98 1.61 7.03
CA SER A 10 18.53 0.49 6.26
C SER A 10 19.24 1.02 5.00
N GLN A 11 20.05 0.17 4.36
CA GLN A 11 20.72 0.55 3.11
C GLN A 11 19.71 0.92 2.00
N ALA A 12 18.59 0.21 1.92
CA ALA A 12 17.52 0.49 0.95
C ALA A 12 16.82 1.82 1.26
N GLU A 13 16.51 2.08 2.54
CA GLU A 13 15.92 3.35 2.97
C GLU A 13 16.85 4.54 2.71
N ALA A 14 18.17 4.37 2.95
CA ALA A 14 19.16 5.40 2.67
C ALA A 14 19.26 5.72 1.16
N LYS A 15 19.22 4.69 0.30
CA LYS A 15 19.20 4.88 -1.16
C LYS A 15 17.96 5.65 -1.61
N ARG A 16 16.77 5.28 -1.11
CA ARG A 16 15.52 6.00 -1.41
C ARG A 16 15.55 7.45 -0.92
N TRP A 17 16.08 7.68 0.27
CA TRP A 17 16.24 9.03 0.82
C TRP A 17 17.11 9.90 -0.09
N HIS A 18 18.28 9.40 -0.50
CA HIS A 18 19.18 10.14 -1.38
C HIS A 18 18.55 10.43 -2.75
N HIS A 19 17.82 9.46 -3.31
CA HIS A 19 17.07 9.65 -4.55
C HIS A 19 15.99 10.73 -4.42
N TYR A 20 15.23 10.73 -3.32
CA TYR A 20 14.22 11.74 -3.01
C TYR A 20 14.83 13.15 -2.88
N GLU A 21 15.96 13.29 -2.17
CA GLU A 21 16.65 14.58 -2.03
C GLU A 21 17.10 15.14 -3.39
N LYS A 22 17.65 14.27 -4.25
CA LYS A 22 18.07 14.65 -5.60
C LYS A 22 16.87 15.11 -6.43
N LEU A 23 15.80 14.32 -6.48
CA LEU A 23 14.59 14.64 -7.24
C LEU A 23 13.96 15.97 -6.76
N THR A 24 13.91 16.19 -5.45
CA THR A 24 13.36 17.42 -4.88
C THR A 24 14.15 18.65 -5.34
N LYS A 25 15.48 18.61 -5.29
CA LYS A 25 16.33 19.71 -5.77
C LYS A 25 16.15 19.99 -7.26
N GLU A 26 16.00 18.92 -8.07
CA GLU A 26 15.74 19.04 -9.51
C GLU A 26 14.37 19.66 -9.82
N LEU A 27 13.33 19.35 -9.03
CA LEU A 27 12.01 19.97 -9.19
C LEU A 27 12.00 21.43 -8.71
N GLN A 28 12.67 21.73 -7.59
CA GLN A 28 12.79 23.10 -7.11
C GLN A 28 13.51 24.01 -8.11
N SER A 29 14.56 23.52 -8.78
CA SER A 29 15.26 24.30 -9.82
C SER A 29 14.39 24.57 -11.06
N GLN A 30 13.34 23.78 -11.27
CA GLN A 30 12.31 24.00 -12.30
C GLN A 30 11.17 24.91 -11.83
N GLY A 31 11.24 25.45 -10.61
CA GLY A 31 10.25 26.38 -10.05
C GLY A 31 9.09 25.73 -9.30
N TYR A 32 9.12 24.41 -9.07
CA TYR A 32 8.11 23.74 -8.26
C TYR A 32 8.24 24.12 -6.77
N GLN A 33 7.09 24.11 -6.08
CA GLN A 33 7.00 24.37 -4.64
C GLN A 33 6.67 23.08 -3.89
N ASP A 34 7.40 22.83 -2.80
CA ASP A 34 7.25 21.61 -2.03
C ASP A 34 6.08 21.70 -1.05
N LYS A 35 5.18 20.72 -1.11
CA LYS A 35 4.22 20.46 -0.03
C LYS A 35 4.33 19.00 0.40
N VAL A 36 4.90 18.80 1.58
CA VAL A 36 5.08 17.48 2.16
C VAL A 36 3.76 17.00 2.76
N ILE A 37 3.36 15.78 2.39
CA ILE A 37 2.23 15.07 3.00
C ILE A 37 2.76 13.70 3.42
N LEU A 38 2.67 13.39 4.71
CA LEU A 38 3.12 12.12 5.28
C LEU A 38 1.95 11.49 6.04
N ILE A 39 1.80 10.17 5.85
CA ILE A 39 0.90 9.34 6.64
C ILE A 39 1.78 8.34 7.38
N ASP A 40 1.61 8.25 8.70
CA ASP A 40 2.32 7.25 9.49
C ASP A 40 1.77 5.86 9.16
N VAL A 41 2.66 4.88 8.95
CA VAL A 41 2.28 3.51 8.60
C VAL A 41 1.40 2.86 9.67
N LYS A 42 1.62 3.17 10.96
CA LYS A 42 0.75 2.71 12.05
C LYS A 42 -0.65 3.28 11.90
N MET A 43 -0.75 4.57 11.60
CA MET A 43 -2.05 5.22 11.41
C MET A 43 -2.77 4.63 10.19
N ALA A 44 -2.05 4.40 9.10
CA ALA A 44 -2.60 3.73 7.91
C ALA A 44 -3.14 2.33 8.25
N ASN A 45 -2.38 1.52 9.00
CA ASN A 45 -2.82 0.19 9.43
C ASN A 45 -4.05 0.24 10.36
N ILE A 46 -4.11 1.20 11.29
CA ILE A 46 -5.29 1.39 12.16
C ILE A 46 -6.52 1.76 11.33
N LEU A 47 -6.39 2.71 10.41
CA LEU A 47 -7.49 3.11 9.54
C LEU A 47 -7.94 1.94 8.65
N ALA A 48 -7.00 1.21 8.04
CA ALA A 48 -7.30 0.03 7.23
C ALA A 48 -8.06 -1.03 8.04
N ALA A 49 -7.64 -1.30 9.29
CA ALA A 49 -8.34 -2.22 10.17
C ALA A 49 -9.76 -1.75 10.50
N LEU A 50 -9.95 -0.46 10.82
CA LEU A 50 -11.27 0.11 11.12
C LEU A 50 -12.22 0.00 9.92
N PHE A 51 -11.75 0.36 8.72
CA PHE A 51 -12.55 0.22 7.48
C PHE A 51 -12.84 -1.24 7.16
N SER A 52 -11.88 -2.14 7.37
CA SER A 52 -12.08 -3.58 7.15
C SER A 52 -13.13 -4.15 8.09
N ILE A 53 -13.08 -3.82 9.38
CA ILE A 53 -14.09 -4.25 10.36
C ILE A 53 -15.47 -3.71 9.99
N LEU A 54 -15.56 -2.43 9.62
CA LEU A 54 -16.83 -1.83 9.18
C LEU A 54 -17.40 -2.59 7.98
N LEU A 55 -16.58 -2.87 6.97
CA LEU A 55 -17.00 -3.62 5.79
C LEU A 55 -17.45 -5.05 6.15
N ILE A 56 -16.70 -5.74 7.01
CA ILE A 56 -17.07 -7.08 7.50
C ILE A 56 -18.43 -7.04 8.19
N VAL A 57 -18.68 -6.06 9.07
CA VAL A 57 -19.96 -5.92 9.77
C VAL A 57 -21.11 -5.70 8.77
N VAL A 58 -20.92 -4.83 7.76
CA VAL A 58 -21.94 -4.57 6.74
C VAL A 58 -22.24 -5.83 5.93
N VAL A 59 -21.19 -6.52 5.44
CA VAL A 59 -21.34 -7.73 4.63
C VAL A 59 -21.95 -8.87 5.44
N ALA A 60 -21.49 -9.09 6.68
CA ALA A 60 -22.05 -10.11 7.56
C ALA A 60 -23.52 -9.83 7.91
N SER A 61 -23.87 -8.57 8.18
CA SER A 61 -25.26 -8.18 8.47
C SER A 61 -26.17 -8.43 7.26
N LEU A 62 -25.71 -8.08 6.06
CA LEU A 62 -26.44 -8.36 4.81
C LEU A 62 -26.60 -9.86 4.58
N TYR A 63 -25.54 -10.64 4.80
CA TYR A 63 -25.57 -12.09 4.67
C TYR A 63 -26.59 -12.72 5.64
N LEU A 64 -26.56 -12.33 6.91
CA LEU A 64 -27.49 -12.86 7.94
C LEU A 64 -28.95 -12.43 7.70
N TRP A 65 -29.16 -11.29 7.05
CA TRP A 65 -30.49 -10.86 6.62
C TRP A 65 -31.04 -11.72 5.47
N LEU A 66 -30.18 -12.12 4.53
CA LEU A 66 -30.55 -12.98 3.41
C LEU A 66 -30.65 -14.46 3.79
N TYR A 67 -29.80 -14.92 4.71
CA TYR A 67 -29.65 -16.31 5.13
C TYR A 67 -29.73 -16.39 6.66
N PRO A 68 -30.90 -16.76 7.23
CA PRO A 68 -31.06 -16.88 8.66
C PRO A 68 -30.07 -17.86 9.29
N ILE A 69 -29.61 -17.55 10.51
CA ILE A 69 -28.55 -18.28 11.26
C ILE A 69 -28.77 -19.79 11.37
N ARG A 70 -30.00 -20.29 11.19
CA ARG A 70 -30.33 -21.73 11.28
C ARG A 70 -29.70 -22.57 10.17
N GLU A 71 -29.27 -21.94 9.07
CA GLU A 71 -28.60 -22.56 7.93
C GLU A 71 -27.07 -22.46 8.02
N LEU A 72 -26.53 -21.89 9.10
CA LEU A 72 -25.11 -21.56 9.22
C LEU A 72 -24.29 -22.75 9.75
N ASP A 73 -23.77 -23.58 8.87
CA ASP A 73 -22.80 -24.62 9.23
C ASP A 73 -21.36 -24.13 9.00
N ILE A 74 -20.78 -23.50 10.03
CA ILE A 74 -19.39 -23.04 9.98
C ILE A 74 -18.49 -24.17 10.46
N THR A 75 -17.87 -24.87 9.52
CA THR A 75 -16.79 -25.81 9.80
C THR A 75 -15.46 -25.22 9.33
N PHE A 76 -14.44 -25.27 10.19
CA PHE A 76 -13.08 -24.89 9.84
C PHE A 76 -12.23 -26.15 9.81
N ASN A 77 -11.92 -26.63 8.60
CA ASN A 77 -10.92 -27.67 8.45
C ASN A 77 -9.54 -27.03 8.15
N PHE A 78 -8.49 -27.81 8.41
CA PHE A 78 -7.10 -27.33 8.24
C PHE A 78 -6.80 -26.94 6.78
N LEU A 79 -7.35 -27.68 5.82
CA LEU A 79 -7.10 -27.44 4.39
C LEU A 79 -7.73 -26.11 3.95
N ASP A 80 -8.97 -25.83 4.36
CA ASP A 80 -9.66 -24.57 4.08
C ASP A 80 -8.90 -23.37 4.66
N SER A 81 -8.40 -23.53 5.88
CA SER A 81 -7.58 -22.50 6.54
C SER A 81 -6.28 -22.23 5.78
N LEU A 82 -5.62 -23.29 5.30
CA LEU A 82 -4.39 -23.18 4.51
C LEU A 82 -4.64 -22.51 3.16
N ILE A 83 -5.70 -22.92 2.44
CA ILE A 83 -6.11 -22.31 1.17
C ILE A 83 -6.41 -20.83 1.37
N PHE A 84 -7.15 -20.49 2.43
CA PHE A 84 -7.45 -19.11 2.76
C PHE A 84 -6.18 -18.25 2.95
N ILE A 85 -5.20 -18.74 3.71
CA ILE A 85 -3.93 -18.02 3.91
C ILE A 85 -3.19 -17.82 2.59
N ILE A 86 -3.12 -18.86 1.74
CA ILE A 86 -2.46 -18.76 0.43
C ILE A 86 -3.16 -17.71 -0.45
N LEU A 87 -4.49 -17.69 -0.48
CA LEU A 87 -5.26 -16.72 -1.23
C LEU A 87 -5.04 -15.29 -0.72
N VAL A 88 -5.00 -15.09 0.61
CA VAL A 88 -4.70 -13.77 1.19
C VAL A 88 -3.31 -13.28 0.79
N LEU A 89 -2.29 -14.16 0.83
CA LEU A 89 -0.94 -13.81 0.39
C LEU A 89 -0.88 -13.50 -1.11
N ALA A 90 -1.54 -14.31 -1.94
CA ALA A 90 -1.60 -14.08 -3.38
C ALA A 90 -2.31 -12.77 -3.73
N LEU A 91 -3.44 -12.49 -3.07
CA LEU A 91 -4.19 -11.24 -3.24
C LEU A 91 -3.36 -10.03 -2.80
N THR A 92 -2.60 -10.16 -1.72
CA THR A 92 -1.70 -9.12 -1.23
C THR A 92 -0.62 -8.78 -2.28
N ILE A 93 -0.01 -9.79 -2.89
CA ILE A 93 0.95 -9.58 -3.99
C ILE A 93 0.27 -8.92 -5.19
N PHE A 94 -0.92 -9.43 -5.57
CA PHE A 94 -1.68 -8.88 -6.69
C PHE A 94 -2.07 -7.42 -6.48
N HIS A 95 -2.45 -7.06 -5.25
CA HIS A 95 -2.78 -5.69 -4.86
C HIS A 95 -1.62 -4.73 -5.15
N GLU A 96 -0.41 -5.07 -4.69
CA GLU A 96 0.77 -4.26 -4.99
C GLU A 96 1.04 -4.20 -6.49
N LEU A 97 0.88 -5.32 -7.22
CA LEU A 97 1.05 -5.34 -8.67
C LEU A 97 0.06 -4.41 -9.39
N VAL A 98 -1.17 -4.25 -8.90
CA VAL A 98 -2.14 -3.30 -9.46
C VAL A 98 -1.66 -1.86 -9.28
N HIS A 99 -1.15 -1.50 -8.09
CA HIS A 99 -0.55 -0.19 -7.85
C HIS A 99 0.64 0.05 -8.79
N GLY A 100 1.57 -0.91 -8.85
CA GLY A 100 2.76 -0.82 -9.69
C GLY A 100 2.44 -0.75 -11.18
N SER A 101 1.49 -1.55 -11.66
CA SER A 101 1.05 -1.53 -13.06
C SER A 101 0.47 -0.18 -13.42
N THR A 102 -0.38 0.36 -12.54
CA THR A 102 -1.03 1.65 -12.77
C THR A 102 -0.01 2.78 -12.81
N TRP A 103 0.90 2.86 -11.83
CA TRP A 103 1.93 3.90 -11.85
C TRP A 103 2.97 3.71 -12.94
N ALA A 104 3.29 2.48 -13.36
CA ALA A 104 4.18 2.23 -14.48
C ALA A 104 3.64 2.83 -15.78
N LEU A 105 2.33 2.80 -16.02
CA LEU A 105 1.73 3.41 -17.22
C LEU A 105 1.90 4.94 -17.27
N PHE A 106 2.03 5.60 -16.11
CA PHE A 106 2.19 7.05 -16.03
C PHE A 106 3.64 7.50 -15.77
N SER A 107 4.56 6.55 -15.57
CA SER A 107 5.94 6.83 -15.25
C SER A 107 6.82 6.92 -16.50
N PRO A 108 7.79 7.86 -16.57
CA PRO A 108 8.65 8.02 -17.76
C PRO A 108 9.43 6.76 -18.16
N ARG A 109 9.87 5.93 -17.21
CA ARG A 109 10.61 4.67 -17.47
C ARG A 109 9.79 3.42 -17.16
N GLY A 110 8.47 3.56 -17.03
CA GLY A 110 7.57 2.44 -16.75
C GLY A 110 7.94 1.64 -15.51
N TRP A 111 7.97 0.32 -15.64
CA TRP A 111 8.30 -0.62 -14.57
C TRP A 111 9.68 -0.40 -13.93
N SER A 112 10.63 0.24 -14.63
CA SER A 112 11.95 0.54 -14.06
C SER A 112 11.88 1.59 -12.94
N ASP A 113 10.82 2.40 -12.90
CA ASP A 113 10.56 3.37 -11.84
C ASP A 113 9.80 2.78 -10.65
N ILE A 114 9.23 1.57 -10.79
CA ILE A 114 8.48 0.93 -9.72
C ILE A 114 9.41 0.16 -8.79
N GLU A 115 9.18 0.29 -7.49
CA GLU A 115 9.89 -0.43 -6.45
C GLU A 115 8.89 -1.05 -5.48
N PHE A 116 8.99 -2.37 -5.35
CA PHE A 116 8.23 -3.15 -4.37
C PHE A 116 9.08 -3.47 -3.15
N GLY A 117 8.45 -3.62 -2.01
CA GLY A 117 9.12 -4.16 -0.84
C GLY A 117 8.16 -4.50 0.29
N PHE A 118 8.74 -4.75 1.45
CA PHE A 118 7.99 -5.16 2.64
C PHE A 118 8.55 -4.49 3.89
N ILE A 119 7.68 -3.87 4.67
CA ILE A 119 8.03 -3.26 5.96
C ILE A 119 7.70 -4.27 7.07
N TRP A 120 8.67 -5.13 7.39
CA TRP A 120 8.52 -6.22 8.35
C TRP A 120 7.95 -5.80 9.71
N LYS A 121 8.35 -4.63 10.21
CA LYS A 121 7.87 -4.10 11.50
C LYS A 121 6.35 -3.91 11.54
N TYR A 122 5.73 -3.63 10.39
CA TYR A 122 4.30 -3.35 10.28
C TYR A 122 3.54 -4.40 9.46
N LEU A 123 4.24 -5.44 9.00
CA LEU A 123 3.71 -6.46 8.09
C LEU A 123 3.03 -5.86 6.85
N THR A 124 3.57 -4.75 6.37
CA THR A 124 2.97 -3.96 5.29
C THR A 124 3.81 -4.13 4.04
N PRO A 125 3.30 -4.81 2.98
CA PRO A 125 3.90 -4.70 1.66
C PRO A 125 3.75 -3.25 1.17
N TYR A 126 4.60 -2.85 0.22
CA TYR A 126 4.43 -1.56 -0.43
C TYR A 126 4.89 -1.61 -1.88
N CYS A 127 4.26 -0.75 -2.66
CA CYS A 127 4.66 -0.30 -3.98
C CYS A 127 5.01 1.19 -3.90
N SER A 128 6.03 1.61 -4.63
CA SER A 128 6.39 3.02 -4.76
C SER A 128 6.89 3.33 -6.17
N CYS A 129 6.71 4.57 -6.61
CA CYS A 129 7.27 5.08 -7.86
C CYS A 129 8.41 6.05 -7.57
N LYS A 130 9.57 5.81 -8.20
CA LYS A 130 10.78 6.64 -8.07
C LYS A 130 10.72 7.91 -8.92
N ALA A 131 9.84 7.96 -9.91
CA ALA A 131 9.65 9.12 -10.77
C ALA A 131 8.55 10.03 -10.23
N PRO A 132 8.58 11.34 -10.54
CA PRO A 132 7.49 12.23 -10.21
C PRO A 132 6.23 11.83 -11.00
N LEU A 133 5.11 11.69 -10.30
CA LEU A 133 3.80 11.43 -10.88
C LEU A 133 2.93 12.67 -10.82
N THR A 134 2.02 12.82 -11.78
CA THR A 134 0.95 13.80 -11.64
C THR A 134 0.03 13.41 -10.48
N LYS A 135 -0.63 14.40 -9.85
CA LYS A 135 -1.59 14.13 -8.76
C LYS A 135 -2.67 13.11 -9.16
N ARG A 136 -3.16 13.18 -10.40
CA ARG A 136 -4.19 12.25 -10.91
C ARG A 136 -3.64 10.83 -11.02
N ALA A 137 -2.46 10.66 -11.62
CA ALA A 137 -1.81 9.35 -11.73
C ALA A 137 -1.52 8.74 -10.36
N TYR A 138 -1.07 9.56 -9.40
CA TYR A 138 -0.85 9.12 -8.03
C TYR A 138 -2.14 8.60 -7.38
N ILE A 139 -3.25 9.34 -7.48
CA ILE A 139 -4.54 8.95 -6.89
C ILE A 139 -5.14 7.72 -7.56
N ILE A 140 -5.06 7.59 -8.90
CA ILE A 140 -5.67 6.47 -9.62
C ILE A 140 -4.94 5.16 -9.32
N GLY A 141 -3.61 5.22 -9.19
CA GLY A 141 -2.81 4.04 -8.89
C GLY A 141 -2.50 3.83 -7.42
N GLY A 142 -3.08 4.61 -6.51
CA GLY A 142 -2.80 4.58 -5.08
C GLY A 142 -4.03 4.31 -4.23
#